data_AF-A0A6V7JQV5-F1
#
_entry.id   AF-A0A6V7JQV5-F1
#
_cell.length_a   1.000
_cell.length_b   1.000
_cell.length_c   1.000
_cell.angle_alpha   90.00
_cell.angle_beta   90.00
_cell.angle_gamma   90.00
#
_symmetry.space_group_name_H-M   'P 1'
#
loop_
_entity.id
_entity.type
_entity.pdbx_description
1 polymer ?
#
loop_
_entity_poly.entity_id
_entity_poly.type
_entity_poly.pdbx_seq_one_letter_code
_entity_poly.pdbx_strand_id
1 'polypeptide(L)'
;EFHVAYVYVRMGNSPRPGLWVLEKSKDYGKTWQPWQYFSDSEADCLTYFGVDSHTPITRDDSVICTTEYSKIVPLEGGEIPISILNNRPSAQHYFNSTILQEWTRATNVRFRFLRTKNLLGHLMSVARQDPTVTRR
;
A
#
# COMPACT_ATOMS: atom_id res chain seq x y z
N GLU A 1 2.81 -2.56 21.96
CA GLU A 1 2.09 -1.64 21.07
C GLU A 1 2.99 -0.46 20.74
N PHE A 2 2.90 0.10 19.54
CA PHE A 2 3.74 1.21 19.09
C PHE A 2 2.96 2.16 18.18
N HIS A 3 3.47 3.38 18.01
CA HIS A 3 2.95 4.36 17.05
C HIS A 3 3.87 4.43 15.84
N VAL A 4 3.32 4.14 14.66
CA VAL A 4 4.07 4.16 13.40
C VAL A 4 3.91 5.52 12.72
N ALA A 5 5.02 6.23 12.54
CA ALA A 5 5.05 7.48 11.78
C ALA A 5 5.22 7.23 10.28
N TYR A 6 6.13 6.32 9.91
CA TYR A 6 6.42 5.96 8.53
C TYR A 6 6.79 4.49 8.39
N VAL A 7 6.57 3.95 7.19
CA VAL A 7 7.02 2.64 6.74
C VAL A 7 7.85 2.87 5.48
N TYR A 8 9.02 2.27 5.41
CA TYR A 8 9.91 2.41 4.25
C TYR A 8 10.25 1.02 3.72
N VAL A 9 9.94 0.78 2.45
CA VAL A 9 10.21 -0.49 1.77
C VAL A 9 11.18 -0.27 0.63
N ARG A 10 12.22 -1.10 0.54
CA ARG A 10 13.15 -1.13 -0.57
C ARG A 10 13.14 -2.51 -1.21
N MET A 11 12.84 -2.55 -2.50
CA MET A 11 12.86 -3.77 -3.29
C MET A 11 14.30 -4.16 -3.63
N GLY A 12 14.58 -5.47 -3.65
CA GLY A 12 15.86 -6.01 -4.10
C GLY A 12 15.89 -6.16 -5.63
N ASN A 13 15.89 -7.41 -6.08
CA ASN A 13 15.92 -7.83 -7.48
C ASN A 13 14.54 -7.89 -8.17
N SER A 14 13.54 -7.20 -7.61
CA SER A 14 12.17 -7.21 -8.12
C SER A 14 11.66 -5.78 -8.33
N PRO A 15 10.82 -5.53 -9.35
CA PRO A 15 10.07 -4.29 -9.44
C PRO A 15 9.10 -4.18 -8.26
N ARG A 16 8.56 -2.97 -8.08
CA ARG A 16 7.50 -2.72 -7.10
C ARG A 16 6.22 -3.50 -7.47
N PRO A 17 5.46 -3.98 -6.47
CA PRO A 17 4.22 -4.73 -6.73
C PRO A 17 3.15 -3.86 -7.41
N GLY A 18 2.35 -4.49 -8.26
CA GLY A 18 1.34 -3.81 -9.08
C GLY A 18 0.01 -3.59 -8.37
N LEU A 19 -0.36 -4.45 -7.41
CA LEU A 19 -1.55 -4.29 -6.57
C LEU A 19 -1.25 -4.88 -5.19
N TRP A 20 -1.34 -4.07 -4.14
CA TRP A 20 -1.05 -4.52 -2.79
C TRP A 20 -1.63 -3.58 -1.72
N VAL A 21 -1.66 -4.06 -0.49
CA VAL A 21 -2.25 -3.35 0.65
C VAL A 21 -1.25 -3.32 1.80
N LEU A 22 -1.10 -2.14 2.41
CA LEU A 22 -0.45 -2.00 3.71
C LEU A 22 -1.52 -2.05 4.79
N GLU A 23 -1.43 -3.04 5.68
CA GLU A 23 -2.40 -3.27 6.74
C GLU A 23 -1.72 -3.20 8.10
N LYS A 24 -2.51 -2.83 9.12
CA LYS A 24 -2.13 -2.86 10.52
C LYS A 24 -3.11 -3.71 11.33
N SER A 25 -2.63 -4.17 12.48
CA SER A 25 -3.46 -4.75 13.53
C SER A 25 -3.23 -3.98 14.83
N LYS A 26 -4.26 -3.88 15.66
CA LYS A 26 -4.21 -3.29 17.01
C LYS A 26 -4.43 -4.33 18.12
N ASP A 27 -4.66 -5.58 17.74
CA ASP A 27 -5.13 -6.65 18.60
C ASP A 27 -4.28 -7.92 18.44
N TYR A 28 -2.97 -7.72 18.24
CA TYR A 28 -1.97 -8.78 18.14
C TYR A 28 -2.22 -9.75 16.97
N GLY A 29 -2.72 -9.22 15.85
CA GLY A 29 -2.90 -9.95 14.59
C GLY A 29 -4.28 -10.62 14.41
N LYS A 30 -5.24 -10.38 15.32
CA LYS A 30 -6.59 -10.96 15.22
C LYS A 30 -7.44 -10.27 14.15
N THR A 31 -7.43 -8.94 14.12
CA THR A 31 -8.09 -8.12 13.11
C THR A 31 -7.10 -7.25 12.36
N TRP A 32 -7.44 -6.97 11.11
CA TRP A 32 -6.59 -6.23 10.19
C TRP A 32 -7.37 -5.08 9.58
N GLN A 33 -6.76 -3.90 9.61
CA GLN A 33 -7.30 -2.68 9.03
C GLN A 33 -6.30 -2.12 8.02
N PRO A 34 -6.75 -1.68 6.84
CA PRO A 34 -5.87 -1.10 5.84
C PRO A 34 -5.42 0.29 6.27
N TRP A 35 -4.12 0.57 6.15
CA TRP A 35 -3.58 1.92 6.22
C TRP A 35 -3.61 2.61 4.86
N GLN A 36 -3.21 1.89 3.81
CA GLN A 36 -3.13 2.44 2.47
C GLN A 36 -3.19 1.32 1.42
N TYR A 37 -3.85 1.63 0.31
CA TYR A 37 -3.92 0.79 -0.87
C TYR A 37 -2.92 1.28 -1.94
N PHE A 38 -2.43 0.34 -2.72
CA PHE A 38 -1.50 0.61 -3.81
C PHE A 38 -1.94 -0.16 -5.04
N SER A 39 -2.04 0.53 -6.16
CA SER A 39 -2.40 -0.08 -7.42
C SER A 39 -1.66 0.58 -8.58
N ASP A 40 -1.56 -0.10 -9.70
CA ASP A 40 -0.93 0.45 -10.89
C ASP A 40 -1.83 1.46 -11.64
N SER A 41 -3.15 1.38 -11.48
CA SER A 41 -4.11 2.23 -12.17
C SER A 41 -5.26 2.67 -11.26
N GLU A 42 -5.76 3.89 -11.45
CA GLU A 42 -6.89 4.41 -10.66
C GLU A 42 -8.15 3.55 -10.85
N ALA A 43 -8.34 2.98 -12.04
CA ALA A 43 -9.41 2.03 -12.32
C ALA A 43 -9.31 0.76 -11.45
N ASP A 44 -8.10 0.23 -11.24
CA ASP A 44 -7.88 -0.90 -10.33
C ASP A 44 -8.17 -0.52 -8.87
N CYS A 45 -7.84 0.70 -8.42
CA CYS A 45 -8.21 1.15 -7.08
C CYS A 45 -9.71 1.06 -6.86
N LEU A 46 -10.50 1.61 -7.79
CA LEU A 46 -11.96 1.62 -7.73
C LEU A 46 -12.53 0.20 -7.77
N THR A 47 -11.97 -0.65 -8.63
CA THR A 47 -12.46 -2.02 -8.85
C THR A 47 -12.17 -2.94 -7.66
N TYR A 48 -10.98 -2.85 -7.06
CA TYR A 48 -10.56 -3.75 -5.98
C TYR A 48 -10.85 -3.22 -4.57
N PHE A 49 -10.83 -1.89 -4.38
CA PHE A 49 -10.92 -1.27 -3.05
C PHE A 49 -12.12 -0.33 -2.91
N GLY A 50 -12.89 -0.10 -3.97
CA GLY A 50 -14.10 0.73 -3.96
C GLY A 50 -13.86 2.22 -4.21
N VAL A 51 -14.96 2.96 -4.36
CA VAL A 51 -14.95 4.38 -4.78
C VAL A 51 -14.29 5.30 -3.76
N ASP A 52 -14.51 5.02 -2.47
CA ASP A 52 -13.98 5.84 -1.37
C ASP A 52 -12.44 5.85 -1.35
N SER A 53 -11.80 4.81 -1.88
CA SER A 53 -10.34 4.68 -1.91
C SER A 53 -9.65 5.73 -2.79
N HIS A 54 -10.35 6.32 -3.75
CA HIS A 54 -9.82 7.36 -4.64
C HIS A 54 -10.06 8.78 -4.12
N THR A 55 -10.77 8.93 -3.00
CA THR A 55 -11.04 10.25 -2.42
C THR A 55 -9.79 10.82 -1.72
N PRO A 56 -9.58 12.14 -1.75
CA PRO A 56 -8.51 12.76 -1.01
C PRO A 56 -8.73 12.57 0.51
N ILE A 57 -7.64 12.69 1.26
CA ILE A 57 -7.70 12.61 2.72
C ILE A 57 -8.56 13.76 3.25
N THR A 58 -9.73 13.42 3.79
CA THR A 58 -10.64 14.37 4.45
C THR A 58 -10.64 14.20 5.96
N ARG A 59 -10.35 12.98 6.46
CA ARG A 59 -10.27 12.63 7.87
C ARG A 59 -8.94 11.95 8.19
N ASP A 60 -8.55 12.00 9.47
CA ASP A 60 -7.30 11.39 9.93
C ASP A 60 -7.27 9.86 9.70
N ASP A 61 -8.44 9.21 9.68
CA ASP A 61 -8.63 7.76 9.46
C ASP A 61 -8.99 7.38 8.02
N SER A 62 -8.99 8.31 7.06
CA SER A 62 -9.30 8.02 5.65
C SER A 62 -8.29 7.04 5.04
N VAL A 63 -8.76 6.03 4.32
CA VAL A 63 -7.90 5.09 3.59
C VAL A 63 -7.83 5.52 2.14
N ILE A 64 -6.63 5.71 1.61
CA ILE A 64 -6.42 6.14 0.22
C ILE A 64 -5.76 5.05 -0.61
N CYS A 65 -5.94 5.13 -1.92
CA CYS A 65 -5.23 4.34 -2.91
C CYS A 65 -4.29 5.24 -3.73
N THR A 66 -3.01 4.89 -3.77
CA THR A 66 -2.00 5.61 -4.56
C THR A 66 -1.47 4.76 -5.71
N THR A 67 -1.14 5.42 -6.82
CA THR A 67 -0.55 4.80 -8.02
C THR A 67 0.93 5.12 -8.19
N GLU A 68 1.48 6.03 -7.38
CA GLU A 68 2.86 6.51 -7.51
C GLU A 68 3.89 5.38 -7.30
N TYR A 69 3.61 4.49 -6.36
CA TYR A 69 4.54 3.45 -5.92
C TYR A 69 4.29 2.06 -6.51
N SER A 70 3.48 1.98 -7.57
CA SER A 70 3.16 0.72 -8.27
C SER A 70 3.54 0.71 -9.74
N LYS A 71 4.22 1.77 -10.21
CA LYS A 71 4.82 1.78 -11.55
C LYS A 71 5.98 0.78 -11.63
N ILE A 72 6.10 0.11 -12.79
CA ILE A 72 7.09 -0.95 -13.03
C ILE A 72 8.54 -0.48 -12.98
N VAL A 73 8.80 0.79 -13.29
CA VAL A 73 10.11 1.41 -13.13
C VAL A 73 10.21 1.96 -11.71
N PRO A 74 11.33 1.71 -10.99
CA PRO A 74 12.50 0.93 -11.39
C PRO A 74 12.28 -0.58 -11.27
N LEU A 75 13.00 -1.36 -12.10
CA LEU A 75 12.91 -2.82 -12.14
C LEU A 75 13.62 -3.50 -10.95
N GLU A 76 14.53 -2.79 -10.29
CA GLU A 76 15.30 -3.24 -9.15
C GLU A 76 15.53 -2.05 -8.21
N GLY A 77 15.77 -2.30 -6.92
CA GLY A 77 16.11 -1.24 -5.98
C GLY A 77 14.97 -0.26 -5.70
N GLY A 78 13.74 -0.56 -6.11
CA GLY A 78 12.61 0.36 -6.00
C GLY A 78 12.27 0.72 -4.57
N GLU A 79 12.18 2.02 -4.29
CA GLU A 79 11.89 2.55 -2.97
C GLU A 79 10.42 2.97 -2.86
N ILE A 80 9.84 2.70 -1.69
CA ILE A 80 8.45 3.02 -1.35
C ILE A 80 8.44 3.64 0.06
N PRO A 81 8.62 4.97 0.15
CA PRO A 81 8.42 5.71 1.38
C PRO A 81 6.91 5.92 1.63
N ILE A 82 6.44 5.52 2.80
CA ILE A 82 5.03 5.62 3.18
C ILE A 82 4.97 6.39 4.48
N SER A 83 4.45 7.61 4.45
CA SER A 83 4.19 8.37 5.66
C SER A 83 2.74 8.21 6.08
N ILE A 84 2.51 7.68 7.28
CA ILE A 84 1.17 7.46 7.84
C ILE A 84 0.54 8.80 8.28
N LEU A 85 1.39 9.77 8.63
CA LEU A 85 1.02 11.09 9.16
C LEU A 85 0.88 12.17 8.08
N ASN A 86 1.55 12.03 6.93
CA ASN A 86 1.55 13.10 5.92
C ASN A 86 0.14 13.34 5.38
N ASN A 87 -0.15 14.62 5.08
CA ASN A 87 -1.40 15.09 4.49
C ASN A 87 -2.65 14.79 5.34
N ARG A 88 -2.48 14.40 6.61
CA ARG A 88 -3.59 14.27 7.58
C ARG A 88 -3.90 15.65 8.19
N PRO A 89 -5.19 16.02 8.34
CA PRO A 89 -5.58 17.34 8.84
C PRO A 89 -5.03 17.62 10.26
N SER A 90 -4.98 16.62 11.13
CA SER A 90 -4.47 16.79 12.50
C SER A 90 -2.98 16.53 12.65
N ALA A 91 -2.22 16.39 11.56
CA ALA A 91 -0.78 16.07 11.63
C ALA A 91 0.02 17.09 12.46
N GLN A 92 -0.34 18.37 12.39
CA GLN A 92 0.30 19.44 13.18
C GLN A 92 -0.09 19.43 14.67
N HIS A 93 -1.24 18.82 15.00
CA HIS A 93 -1.80 18.77 16.35
C HIS A 93 -2.00 17.32 16.81
N TYR A 94 -0.99 16.47 16.58
CA TYR A 94 -1.05 15.03 16.86
C TYR A 94 -1.48 14.69 18.29
N PHE A 95 -0.96 15.40 19.29
CA PHE A 95 -1.29 15.17 20.70
C PHE A 95 -2.75 15.50 21.05
N ASN A 96 -3.41 16.33 20.25
CA ASN A 96 -4.80 16.74 20.47
C ASN A 96 -5.81 15.86 19.71
N SER A 97 -5.38 15.11 18.69
CA SER A 97 -6.25 14.23 17.90
C SER A 97 -6.14 12.78 18.36
N THR A 98 -7.16 12.31 19.08
CA THR A 98 -7.28 10.89 19.45
C THR A 98 -7.43 9.99 18.23
N ILE A 99 -8.09 10.49 17.17
CA ILE A 99 -8.28 9.75 15.91
C ILE A 99 -6.94 9.47 15.26
N LEU A 100 -6.05 10.48 15.17
CA LEU A 100 -4.74 10.30 14.55
C LEU A 100 -3.81 9.44 15.40
N GLN A 101 -3.88 9.52 16.73
CA GLN A 101 -3.14 8.63 17.63
C GLN A 101 -3.58 7.17 17.45
N GLU A 102 -4.89 6.93 17.38
CA GLU A 102 -5.44 5.62 17.07
C GLU A 102 -5.09 5.18 15.65
N TRP A 103 -4.96 6.11 14.71
CA TRP A 103 -4.58 5.82 13.33
C TRP A 103 -3.11 5.37 13.21
N THR A 104 -2.17 5.94 13.96
CA THR A 104 -0.77 5.51 13.96
C THR A 104 -0.52 4.28 14.85
N ARG A 105 -1.43 4.00 15.78
CA ARG A 105 -1.31 2.87 16.71
C ARG A 105 -1.39 1.52 15.98
N ALA A 106 -0.39 0.67 16.24
CA ALA A 106 -0.30 -0.69 15.74
C ALA A 106 0.45 -1.64 16.70
N THR A 107 0.08 -2.92 16.65
CA THR A 107 0.84 -4.03 17.24
C THR A 107 1.56 -4.84 16.17
N ASN A 108 0.97 -4.95 14.97
CA ASN A 108 1.53 -5.68 13.84
C ASN A 108 1.29 -4.90 12.56
N VAL A 109 2.22 -5.04 11.61
CA VAL A 109 2.14 -4.47 10.28
C VAL A 109 2.24 -5.62 9.28
N ARG A 110 1.40 -5.61 8.25
CA ARG A 110 1.36 -6.64 7.21
C ARG A 110 1.37 -6.01 5.83
N PHE A 111 2.23 -6.54 4.97
CA PHE A 111 2.24 -6.26 3.56
C PHE A 111 1.47 -7.38 2.84
N ARG A 112 0.38 -7.02 2.16
CA ARG A 112 -0.45 -7.98 1.42
C ARG A 112 -0.33 -7.72 -0.07
N PHE A 113 0.53 -8.49 -0.74
CA PHE A 113 0.72 -8.41 -2.19
C PHE A 113 -0.37 -9.22 -2.91
N LEU A 114 -1.12 -8.58 -3.80
CA LEU A 114 -2.24 -9.18 -4.53
C LEU A 114 -1.89 -9.48 -5.98
N ARG A 115 -1.13 -8.60 -6.64
CA ARG A 115 -0.75 -8.73 -8.05
C ARG A 115 0.68 -8.24 -8.29
N THR A 116 1.48 -9.04 -8.98
CA THR A 116 2.80 -8.64 -9.46
C THR A 116 2.68 -7.68 -10.63
N LYS A 117 3.71 -6.86 -10.86
CA LYS A 117 3.78 -5.98 -12.01
C LYS A 117 4.68 -6.61 -13.07
N ASN A 118 4.14 -6.79 -14.26
CA ASN A 118 4.81 -7.47 -15.37
C ASN A 118 4.94 -6.49 -16.56
N LEU A 119 5.95 -6.69 -17.42
CA LEU A 119 6.04 -5.96 -18.69
C LEU A 119 4.88 -6.39 -19.58
N LEU A 120 4.26 -5.43 -20.29
CA LEU A 120 3.08 -5.67 -21.13
C LEU A 120 3.31 -6.80 -22.16
N GLY A 121 4.54 -6.94 -22.68
CA GLY A 121 4.91 -8.02 -23.62
C GLY A 121 4.86 -9.43 -23.05
N HIS A 122 4.75 -9.58 -21.72
CA HIS A 122 4.67 -10.87 -21.03
C HIS A 122 3.27 -11.21 -20.52
N LEU A 123 2.26 -10.36 -20.76
CA LEU A 123 0.90 -10.57 -20.26
C LEU A 123 0.30 -11.90 -20.72
N MET A 124 0.41 -12.22 -22.02
CA MET A 124 -0.12 -13.48 -22.57
C MET A 124 0.61 -14.71 -22.01
N SER A 125 1.92 -14.64 -21.85
CA SER A 125 2.73 -15.72 -21.26
C SER A 125 2.38 -15.95 -19.79
N VAL A 126 2.16 -14.88 -19.01
CA VAL A 126 1.72 -14.97 -17.61
C VAL A 126 0.32 -15.57 -17.51
N ALA A 127 -0.62 -15.13 -18.35
CA ALA A 127 -1.98 -15.68 -18.38
C ALA A 127 -1.99 -17.18 -18.73
N ARG A 128 -1.05 -17.63 -19.58
CA ARG A 128 -0.84 -19.04 -19.92
C ARG A 128 0.03 -19.81 -18.92
N GLN A 129 0.46 -19.16 -17.83
CA GLN A 129 1.36 -19.72 -16.82
C GLN A 129 2.65 -20.30 -17.42
N ASP A 130 3.16 -19.67 -18.47
CA ASP A 130 4.38 -20.11 -19.16
C ASP A 130 5.57 -20.11 -18.19
N PRO A 131 6.23 -21.26 -17.96
CA PRO A 131 7.33 -21.38 -17.01
C PRO A 131 8.56 -20.53 -17.39
N THR A 132 8.69 -20.10 -18.63
CA THR A 132 9.78 -19.20 -19.04
C THR A 132 9.63 -17.78 -18.48
N VAL A 133 8.41 -17.41 -18.06
CA VAL A 133 8.07 -16.07 -17.54
C VAL A 133 7.69 -16.12 -16.07
N THR A 134 7.07 -17.20 -15.59
CA THR A 134 6.64 -17.34 -14.19
C THR A 134 7.75 -17.82 -13.24
N ARG A 135 8.87 -18.34 -13.76
CA ARG A 135 10.00 -18.87 -12.98
C ARG A 135 10.98 -17.77 -12.53
N ARG A 136 10.46 -16.64 -12.05
CA ARG A 136 11.25 -15.52 -11.52
C ARG A 136 11.15 -15.45 -10.00
#